data_AF-A0A9D2K9V8-F1
#
_entry.id   AF-A0A9D2K9V8-F1
#
_cell.length_a   1.000
_cell.length_b   1.000
_cell.length_c   1.000
_cell.angle_alpha   90.00
_cell.angle_beta   90.00
_cell.angle_gamma   90.00
#
_symmetry.space_group_name_H-M   'P 1'
#
loop_
_entity.id
_entity.type
_entity.pdbx_description
1 polymer ?
#
loop_
_entity_poly.entity_id
_entity_poly.type
_entity_poly.pdbx_seq_one_letter_code
_entity_poly.pdbx_strand_id
1 'polypeptide(L)'
;MRKLYLILTAVLTAVSMSIDKAAAQNISEADFRQDGDKVIVSFYLDRNADISLYVSTDGGRTYQGPLKKVSGNVGNNVPLGWCAVTWDPIAEYGGITGDNIRFKITASPLKQRTLPSTATGYPGSINKQTTDERLSVTKCHNKSTGSQKGKFVRFGMGIGLGGLMVKDEDESVFTFSIPMELSLGRVDQRFNFAIGETFSFMKSTVQFTTVGILRLRALEFMYLGIGGGLNANVYTSTLGFLEKYDDLDLPESTQDVLPALSGAVIAEAGITIDNFDVALNYKYDFMGFSDLSGTLSVAFKYYF
;
A
#
# COMPACT_ATOMS: atom_id res chain seq x y z
N MET A 1 -14.35 -30.02 9.16
CA MET A 1 -14.74 -28.76 9.83
C MET A 1 -13.86 -28.40 11.03
N ARG A 2 -13.75 -29.24 12.09
CA ARG A 2 -12.88 -28.95 13.26
C ARG A 2 -11.38 -28.75 12.95
N LYS A 3 -10.82 -29.49 11.99
CA LYS A 3 -9.40 -29.37 11.60
C LYS A 3 -9.09 -28.08 10.80
N LEU A 4 -10.06 -27.58 10.02
CA LEU A 4 -9.95 -26.32 9.27
C LEU A 4 -10.03 -25.11 10.21
N TYR A 5 -10.91 -25.16 11.20
CA TYR A 5 -11.03 -24.12 12.24
C TYR A 5 -9.75 -23.98 13.07
N LEU A 6 -9.09 -25.11 13.38
CA LEU A 6 -7.82 -25.14 14.12
C LEU A 6 -6.65 -24.56 13.33
N ILE A 7 -6.59 -24.80 12.02
CA ILE A 7 -5.55 -24.19 11.16
C ILE A 7 -5.80 -22.69 11.02
N LEU A 8 -7.06 -22.27 10.85
CA LEU A 8 -7.43 -20.85 10.75
C LEU A 8 -7.14 -20.06 12.05
N THR A 9 -7.36 -20.68 13.22
CA THR A 9 -7.03 -20.05 14.52
C THR A 9 -5.53 -20.02 14.78
N ALA A 10 -4.77 -21.04 14.37
CA ALA A 10 -3.31 -21.07 14.52
C ALA A 10 -2.60 -20.01 13.65
N VAL A 11 -3.12 -19.74 12.44
CA VAL A 11 -2.62 -18.66 11.59
C VAL A 11 -2.98 -17.28 12.16
N LEU A 12 -4.17 -17.12 12.77
CA LEU A 12 -4.60 -15.85 13.36
C LEU A 12 -3.85 -15.49 14.66
N THR A 13 -3.41 -16.48 15.44
CA THR A 13 -2.62 -16.27 16.67
C THR A 13 -1.13 -16.11 16.41
N ALA A 14 -0.58 -16.70 15.34
CA ALA A 14 0.82 -16.47 14.94
C ALA A 14 1.08 -15.03 14.46
N VAL A 15 0.04 -14.34 13.98
CA VAL A 15 0.13 -12.92 13.54
C VAL A 15 0.08 -11.93 14.71
N SER A 16 -0.32 -12.36 15.92
CA SER A 16 -0.49 -11.47 17.08
C SER A 16 0.71 -11.40 18.02
N MET A 17 1.76 -12.21 17.82
CA MET A 17 2.97 -12.18 18.65
C MET A 17 4.17 -11.64 17.89
N SER A 18 4.21 -10.33 17.73
CA SER A 18 5.43 -9.51 17.59
C SER A 18 4.99 -8.05 17.52
N ILE A 19 5.27 -7.25 18.55
CA ILE A 19 5.76 -5.87 18.52
C ILE A 19 5.63 -5.38 19.97
N ASP A 20 6.58 -5.78 20.82
CA ASP A 20 7.00 -4.93 21.94
C ASP A 20 8.40 -4.42 21.57
N LYS A 21 8.44 -3.46 20.64
CA LYS A 21 9.64 -2.64 20.45
C LYS A 21 9.49 -1.43 21.34
N ALA A 22 10.41 -1.30 22.30
CA ALA A 22 10.64 -0.08 23.05
C ALA A 22 10.52 1.14 22.12
N ALA A 23 9.76 2.15 22.54
CA ALA A 23 9.45 3.33 21.74
C ALA A 23 10.69 4.23 21.57
N ALA A 24 11.66 3.80 20.77
CA ALA A 24 12.55 4.69 20.05
C ALA A 24 11.78 5.22 18.84
N GLN A 25 11.78 6.55 18.64
CA GLN A 25 11.16 7.19 17.48
C GLN A 25 11.72 6.57 16.19
N ASN A 26 10.86 5.91 15.42
CA ASN A 26 11.26 5.29 14.16
C ASN A 26 11.07 6.29 13.02
N ILE A 27 12.17 6.86 12.55
CA ILE A 27 12.24 7.45 11.21
C ILE A 27 12.67 6.32 10.28
N SER A 28 11.98 6.12 9.16
CA SER A 28 12.49 5.18 8.14
C SER A 28 13.86 5.63 7.62
N GLU A 29 14.62 4.72 7.02
CA GLU A 29 15.79 5.13 6.23
C GLU A 29 15.33 6.16 5.19
N ALA A 30 16.02 7.29 5.13
CA ALA A 30 15.65 8.41 4.26
C ALA A 30 16.20 8.15 2.86
N ASP A 31 15.32 8.13 1.87
CA ASP A 31 15.70 8.06 0.46
C ASP A 31 15.80 9.47 -0.13
N PHE A 32 16.60 9.66 -1.16
CA PHE A 32 16.72 10.95 -1.82
C PHE A 32 16.86 10.83 -3.33
N ARG A 33 16.28 11.79 -4.03
CA ARG A 33 16.40 11.92 -5.48
C ARG A 33 16.65 13.35 -5.88
N GLN A 34 17.33 13.53 -7.01
CA GLN A 34 17.49 14.83 -7.64
C GLN A 34 16.28 15.10 -8.54
N ASP A 35 15.70 16.30 -8.42
CA ASP A 35 14.64 16.81 -9.27
C ASP A 35 15.07 18.18 -9.80
N GLY A 36 15.69 18.18 -10.98
CA GLY A 36 16.33 19.37 -11.56
C GLY A 36 17.49 19.88 -10.71
N ASP A 37 17.39 21.13 -10.27
CA ASP A 37 18.36 21.80 -9.40
C ASP A 37 18.12 21.56 -7.90
N LYS A 38 17.06 20.82 -7.55
CA LYS A 38 16.67 20.54 -6.17
C LYS A 38 16.88 19.08 -5.80
N VAL A 39 16.94 18.83 -4.50
CA VAL A 39 16.99 17.48 -3.93
C VAL A 39 15.74 17.24 -3.10
N ILE A 40 15.07 16.13 -3.36
CA ILE A 40 13.90 15.69 -2.60
C ILE A 40 14.33 14.54 -1.71
N VAL A 41 14.18 14.71 -0.39
CA VAL A 41 14.45 13.70 0.62
C VAL A 41 13.13 13.19 1.17
N SER A 42 12.88 11.88 1.04
CA SER A 42 11.64 11.20 1.39
C SER A 42 11.85 10.26 2.57
N PHE A 43 10.90 10.27 3.52
CA PHE A 43 10.96 9.47 4.75
C PHE A 43 9.56 9.29 5.34
N TYR A 44 9.41 8.32 6.22
CA TYR A 44 8.20 8.05 6.97
C TYR A 44 8.37 8.42 8.44
N LEU A 45 7.34 9.07 9.01
CA LEU A 45 7.26 9.42 10.43
C LEU A 45 6.20 8.58 11.15
N ASP A 46 6.61 7.91 12.24
CA ASP A 46 5.72 7.13 13.10
C ASP A 46 4.82 7.99 14.02
N ARG A 47 5.17 9.26 14.23
CA ARG A 47 4.45 10.21 15.10
C ARG A 47 4.76 11.65 14.72
N ASN A 48 3.96 12.59 15.23
CA ASN A 48 4.24 14.01 15.07
C ASN A 48 5.58 14.40 15.72
N ALA A 49 6.40 15.15 15.00
CA ALA A 49 7.73 15.54 15.46
C ALA A 49 8.20 16.86 14.85
N ASP A 50 9.20 17.47 15.46
CA ASP A 50 9.95 18.58 14.89
C ASP A 50 11.09 18.01 14.03
N ILE A 51 11.11 18.38 12.74
CA ILE A 51 12.00 17.79 11.73
C ILE A 51 13.11 18.76 11.34
N SER A 52 14.34 18.25 11.31
CA SER A 52 15.53 18.95 10.80
C SER A 52 16.30 18.07 9.81
N LEU A 53 16.71 18.66 8.69
CA LEU A 53 17.48 17.99 7.64
C LEU A 53 18.95 18.42 7.70
N TYR A 54 19.85 17.45 7.51
CA TYR A 54 21.30 17.62 7.46
C TYR A 54 21.85 16.94 6.21
N VAL A 55 22.94 17.47 5.66
CA VAL A 55 23.64 16.94 4.48
C VAL A 55 25.08 16.61 4.83
N SER A 56 25.63 15.57 4.22
CA SER A 56 27.03 15.19 4.28
C SER A 56 27.58 15.14 2.85
N THR A 57 28.75 15.74 2.63
CA THR A 57 29.48 15.71 1.35
C THR A 57 30.72 14.82 1.39
N ASP A 58 30.92 14.08 2.50
CA ASP A 58 32.10 13.26 2.77
C ASP A 58 31.76 11.78 3.07
N GLY A 59 30.66 11.29 2.50
CA GLY A 59 30.21 9.90 2.68
C GLY A 59 29.61 9.60 4.06
N GLY A 60 29.14 10.61 4.79
CA GLY A 60 28.46 10.47 6.08
C GLY A 60 29.40 10.58 7.29
N ARG A 61 30.63 11.08 7.13
CA ARG A 61 31.58 11.27 8.25
C ARG A 61 31.26 12.54 9.02
N THR A 62 30.91 13.61 8.32
CA THR A 62 30.44 14.88 8.90
C THR A 62 29.11 15.29 8.29
N TYR A 63 28.24 15.88 9.12
CA TYR A 63 26.94 16.38 8.70
C TYR A 63 26.85 17.88 8.95
N GLN A 64 26.45 18.61 7.92
CA GLN A 64 26.21 20.04 7.92
C GLN A 64 24.70 20.29 8.01
N GLY A 65 24.30 21.22 8.88
CA GLY A 65 22.91 21.59 9.08
C GLY A 65 22.63 22.15 10.48
N PRO A 66 21.36 22.36 10.85
CA PRO A 66 20.17 22.09 10.03
C PRO A 66 20.11 23.01 8.80
N LEU A 67 19.72 22.46 7.65
CA LEU A 67 19.58 23.19 6.39
C LEU A 67 18.46 24.24 6.50
N LYS A 68 18.64 25.40 5.86
CA LYS A 68 17.74 26.56 5.99
C LYS A 68 16.87 26.78 4.74
N LYS A 69 17.38 26.43 3.57
CA LYS A 69 16.73 26.55 2.26
C LYS A 69 16.00 25.26 1.92
N VAL A 70 15.15 24.87 2.85
CA VAL A 70 14.33 23.65 2.79
C VAL A 70 12.85 24.02 2.83
N SER A 71 12.03 23.19 2.19
CA SER A 71 10.58 23.35 2.13
C SER A 71 9.89 21.98 2.17
N GLY A 72 8.59 21.95 2.46
CA GLY A 72 7.82 20.71 2.63
C GLY A 72 7.69 20.31 4.10
N ASN A 73 7.84 19.02 4.41
CA ASN A 73 7.65 18.43 5.73
C ASN A 73 8.88 18.66 6.66
N VAL A 74 9.19 19.93 6.96
CA VAL A 74 10.33 20.33 7.80
C VAL A 74 9.92 21.41 8.81
N GLY A 75 10.60 21.46 9.95
CA GLY A 75 10.31 22.41 11.03
C GLY A 75 9.39 21.83 12.11
N ASN A 76 8.61 22.69 12.77
CA ASN A 76 7.87 22.30 13.97
C ASN A 76 6.56 21.57 13.65
N ASN A 77 6.25 20.55 14.44
CA ASN A 77 4.98 19.82 14.40
C ASN A 77 4.60 19.27 13.02
N VAL A 78 5.55 18.58 12.38
CA VAL A 78 5.29 17.80 11.18
C VAL A 78 4.41 16.61 11.55
N PRO A 79 3.29 16.37 10.86
CA PRO A 79 2.40 15.26 11.14
C PRO A 79 3.03 13.91 10.77
N LEU A 80 2.56 12.84 11.41
CA LEU A 80 2.93 11.46 11.06
C LEU A 80 2.54 11.08 9.62
N GLY A 81 3.21 10.07 9.07
CA GLY A 81 3.00 9.54 7.71
C GLY A 81 4.17 9.81 6.76
N TRP A 82 3.93 9.60 5.47
CA TRP A 82 4.91 9.89 4.41
C TRP A 82 5.19 11.38 4.27
N CYS A 83 6.46 11.72 4.35
CA CYS A 83 6.97 13.09 4.37
C CYS A 83 8.03 13.29 3.28
N ALA A 84 8.07 14.49 2.72
CA ALA A 84 9.11 14.89 1.78
C ALA A 84 9.65 16.28 2.14
N VAL A 85 10.97 16.42 2.16
CA VAL A 85 11.66 17.70 2.30
C VAL A 85 12.39 17.99 1.01
N THR A 86 12.04 19.12 0.38
CA THR A 86 12.74 19.63 -0.80
C THR A 86 13.79 20.62 -0.36
N TRP A 87 15.03 20.35 -0.72
CA TRP A 87 16.20 21.19 -0.45
C TRP A 87 16.72 21.84 -1.73
N ASP A 88 17.06 23.12 -1.62
CA ASP A 88 17.71 23.91 -2.68
C ASP A 88 19.20 24.10 -2.37
N PRO A 89 20.09 23.26 -2.96
CA PRO A 89 21.54 23.34 -2.72
C PRO A 89 22.16 24.63 -3.27
N ILE A 90 21.60 25.20 -4.33
CA ILE A 90 22.11 26.43 -4.94
C ILE A 90 21.83 27.62 -4.03
N ALA A 91 20.61 27.70 -3.49
CA ALA A 91 20.26 28.76 -2.56
C ALA A 91 20.94 28.64 -1.19
N GLU A 92 21.31 27.42 -0.76
CA GLU A 92 21.98 27.20 0.53
C GLU A 92 23.48 27.51 0.47
N TYR A 93 24.18 26.92 -0.49
CA TYR A 93 25.65 26.94 -0.55
C TYR A 93 26.23 27.48 -1.86
N GLY A 94 25.39 27.97 -2.78
CA GLY A 94 25.85 28.31 -4.13
C GLY A 94 26.07 27.08 -5.02
N GLY A 95 25.53 25.93 -4.62
CA GLY A 95 25.76 24.62 -5.22
C GLY A 95 26.65 23.77 -4.33
N ILE A 96 26.51 22.45 -4.45
CA ILE A 96 27.40 21.50 -3.77
C ILE A 96 27.97 20.51 -4.77
N THR A 97 29.24 20.17 -4.59
CA THR A 97 29.92 19.08 -5.31
C THR A 97 30.61 18.20 -4.28
N GLY A 98 30.48 16.90 -4.44
CA GLY A 98 31.07 15.92 -3.53
C GLY A 98 30.77 14.51 -3.98
N ASP A 99 31.73 13.62 -3.79
CA ASP A 99 31.54 12.20 -4.04
C ASP A 99 30.80 11.59 -2.84
N ASN A 100 29.70 10.88 -3.09
CA ASN A 100 28.90 10.18 -2.05
C ASN A 100 28.19 11.13 -1.06
N ILE A 101 27.32 12.00 -1.58
CA ILE A 101 26.43 12.85 -0.77
C ILE A 101 25.44 11.98 0.02
N ARG A 102 25.27 12.29 1.32
CA ARG A 102 24.31 11.60 2.20
C ARG A 102 23.43 12.59 2.95
N PHE A 103 22.22 12.16 3.31
CA PHE A 103 21.28 12.96 4.07
C PHE A 103 20.96 12.30 5.41
N LYS A 104 20.77 13.12 6.44
CA LYS A 104 20.32 12.68 7.76
C LYS A 104 19.15 13.53 8.21
N ILE A 105 18.12 12.86 8.72
CA ILE A 105 16.93 13.48 9.29
C ILE A 105 16.96 13.30 10.80
N THR A 106 16.63 14.35 11.52
CA THR A 106 16.43 14.29 12.97
C THR A 106 14.99 14.67 13.28
N ALA A 107 14.28 13.79 14.00
CA ALA A 107 12.95 14.01 14.51
C ALA A 107 13.01 14.18 16.03
N SER A 108 12.61 15.34 16.53
CA SER A 108 12.49 15.57 17.98
C SER A 108 11.02 15.45 18.38
N PRO A 109 10.69 14.76 19.49
CA PRO A 109 9.33 14.72 19.98
C PRO A 109 8.86 16.13 20.29
N LEU A 110 7.58 16.41 20.03
CA LEU A 110 6.97 17.66 20.42
C LEU A 110 7.25 17.88 21.91
N LYS A 111 7.89 19.00 22.25
CA LYS A 111 7.95 19.43 23.65
C LYS A 111 6.51 19.58 24.11
N GLN A 112 6.03 18.67 24.95
CA GLN A 112 4.77 18.87 25.66
C GLN A 112 4.89 20.23 26.34
N ARG A 113 4.09 21.20 25.88
CA ARG A 113 3.90 22.43 26.61
C ARG A 113 3.23 21.97 27.90
N THR A 114 4.02 21.85 28.98
CA THR A 114 3.51 21.49 30.29
C THR A 114 2.47 22.54 30.64
N LEU A 115 1.20 22.22 30.42
CA LEU A 115 0.11 22.98 31.01
C LEU A 115 0.32 22.80 32.52
N PRO A 116 0.43 23.89 33.30
CA PRO A 116 0.57 23.76 34.74
C PRO A 116 -0.60 22.92 35.23
N SER A 117 -0.30 21.76 35.82
CA SER A 117 -1.29 20.86 36.37
C SER A 117 -2.09 21.62 37.41
N THR A 118 -3.41 21.59 37.27
CA THR A 118 -4.38 22.08 38.23
C THR A 118 -4.01 21.63 39.65
N ALA A 119 -3.39 22.53 40.42
CA ALA A 119 -3.21 22.37 41.84
C ALA A 119 -4.52 22.77 42.53
N THR A 120 -5.19 21.77 43.09
CA THR A 120 -6.19 21.93 44.13
C THR A 120 -5.55 22.54 45.38
N GLY A 121 -6.08 23.66 45.90
CA GLY A 121 -5.92 24.05 47.31
C GLY A 121 -5.47 25.50 47.62
N TYR A 122 -6.40 26.26 48.22
CA TYR A 122 -6.29 27.47 49.05
C TYR A 122 -5.83 28.83 48.44
N PRO A 123 -6.53 29.95 48.79
CA PRO A 123 -6.17 31.28 48.35
C PRO A 123 -5.17 31.92 49.32
N GLY A 124 -4.03 32.35 48.82
CA GLY A 124 -3.06 33.11 49.59
C GLY A 124 -1.98 33.68 48.69
N SER A 125 -2.15 34.96 48.37
CA SER A 125 -1.12 35.97 48.07
C SER A 125 -0.05 35.64 47.01
N ILE A 126 0.18 36.57 46.08
CA ILE A 126 1.47 37.26 45.84
C ILE A 126 1.39 38.08 44.54
N ASN A 127 1.56 39.39 44.73
CA ASN A 127 2.23 40.42 43.94
C ASN A 127 2.19 40.43 42.40
N LYS A 128 1.74 41.60 41.92
CA LYS A 128 2.02 42.19 40.60
C LYS A 128 3.52 42.16 40.30
N GLN A 129 3.89 41.68 39.10
CA GLN A 129 5.04 42.20 38.37
C GLN A 129 4.71 42.25 36.88
N THR A 130 4.61 43.49 36.40
CA THR A 130 4.55 43.92 35.02
C THR A 130 5.89 43.69 34.34
N THR A 131 5.91 43.10 33.15
CA THR A 131 6.73 43.62 32.04
C THR A 131 6.26 43.05 30.71
N ASP A 132 5.92 43.96 29.81
CA ASP A 132 5.57 43.73 28.41
C ASP A 132 6.74 43.11 27.64
N GLU A 133 6.46 42.08 26.84
CA GLU A 133 7.13 41.93 25.55
C GLU A 133 6.09 41.61 24.48
N ARG A 134 5.92 42.58 23.57
CA ARG A 134 5.22 42.47 22.30
C ARG A 134 5.73 41.24 21.54
N LEU A 135 4.93 40.17 21.53
CA LEU A 135 4.92 39.24 20.40
C LEU A 135 3.64 39.50 19.63
N SER A 136 3.75 40.30 18.57
CA SER A 136 2.75 40.39 17.52
C SER A 136 2.63 39.01 16.89
N VAL A 137 1.75 38.17 17.44
CA VAL A 137 1.25 36.99 16.76
C VAL A 137 0.37 37.51 15.63
N THR A 138 1.02 37.86 14.52
CA THR A 138 0.35 37.86 13.23
C THR A 138 -0.30 36.49 13.13
N LYS A 139 -1.63 36.44 13.22
CA LYS A 139 -2.43 35.31 12.82
C LYS A 139 -2.07 35.03 11.37
N CYS A 140 -1.06 34.20 11.15
CA CYS A 140 -0.90 33.51 9.90
C CYS A 140 -2.12 32.61 9.82
N HIS A 141 -3.13 33.10 9.12
CA HIS A 141 -4.13 32.30 8.48
C HIS A 141 -3.38 31.44 7.45
N ASN A 142 -2.59 30.48 7.94
CA ASN A 142 -2.10 29.39 7.14
C ASN A 142 -3.37 28.63 6.81
N LYS A 143 -3.95 28.98 5.65
CA LYS A 143 -4.60 28.00 4.79
C LYS A 143 -3.70 26.78 4.89
N SER A 144 -4.17 25.76 5.61
CA SER A 144 -3.60 24.45 5.50
C SER A 144 -3.60 24.17 4.01
N THR A 145 -2.41 24.21 3.40
CA THR A 145 -2.19 23.63 2.10
C THR A 145 -2.63 22.19 2.29
N GLY A 146 -3.79 21.88 1.72
CA GLY A 146 -4.61 20.75 2.14
C GLY A 146 -3.77 19.49 2.19
N SER A 147 -4.00 18.68 3.23
CA SER A 147 -4.04 17.23 3.03
C SER A 147 -4.65 17.01 1.66
N GLN A 148 -3.90 16.46 0.70
CA GLN A 148 -4.38 16.33 -0.67
C GLN A 148 -5.68 15.53 -0.61
N LYS A 149 -6.81 16.24 -0.67
CA LYS A 149 -8.15 15.73 -0.95
C LYS A 149 -8.20 15.32 -2.42
N GLY A 150 -7.24 14.51 -2.82
CA GLY A 150 -7.02 14.06 -4.17
C GLY A 150 -7.85 12.81 -4.39
N LYS A 151 -8.75 12.86 -5.36
CA LYS A 151 -9.22 11.65 -6.01
C LYS A 151 -8.03 11.03 -6.71
N PHE A 152 -7.94 9.71 -6.70
CA PHE A 152 -6.98 8.99 -7.51
C PHE A 152 -7.70 8.05 -8.47
N VAL A 153 -7.04 7.81 -9.60
CA VAL A 153 -7.31 6.73 -10.54
C VAL A 153 -5.96 6.09 -10.80
N ARG A 154 -5.85 4.79 -10.62
CA ARG A 154 -4.62 4.03 -10.83
C ARG A 154 -4.92 2.86 -11.74
N PHE A 155 -4.06 2.63 -12.73
CA PHE A 155 -4.11 1.44 -13.55
C PHE A 155 -3.07 0.46 -13.04
N GLY A 156 -3.49 -0.75 -12.69
CA GLY A 156 -2.66 -1.83 -12.21
C GLY A 156 -2.59 -2.96 -13.21
N MET A 157 -1.41 -3.55 -13.38
CA MET A 157 -1.22 -4.77 -14.15
C MET A 157 -0.28 -5.70 -13.40
N GLY A 158 -0.51 -7.01 -13.50
CA GLY A 158 0.21 -7.97 -12.70
C GLY A 158 0.31 -9.37 -13.28
N ILE A 159 0.88 -10.23 -12.47
CA ILE A 159 0.94 -11.67 -12.67
C ILE A 159 0.36 -12.37 -11.44
N GLY A 160 -0.34 -13.48 -11.65
CA GLY A 160 -0.92 -14.28 -10.59
C GLY A 160 -0.69 -15.76 -10.80
N LEU A 161 -0.59 -16.47 -9.70
CA LEU A 161 -0.42 -17.92 -9.65
C LEU A 161 -1.44 -18.48 -8.66
N GLY A 162 -2.08 -19.59 -9.01
CA GLY A 162 -3.08 -20.20 -8.15
C GLY A 162 -3.28 -21.68 -8.36
N GLY A 163 -4.15 -22.23 -7.54
CA GLY A 163 -4.70 -23.56 -7.69
C GLY A 163 -6.21 -23.48 -7.73
N LEU A 164 -6.81 -24.04 -8.78
CA LEU A 164 -8.22 -24.34 -8.84
C LEU A 164 -8.46 -25.65 -8.08
N MET A 165 -9.32 -25.60 -7.07
CA MET A 165 -9.83 -26.77 -6.37
C MET A 165 -11.14 -27.19 -7.02
N VAL A 166 -11.11 -28.30 -7.75
CA VAL A 166 -12.30 -28.93 -8.31
C VAL A 166 -12.91 -29.80 -7.22
N LYS A 167 -14.19 -29.59 -6.91
CA LYS A 167 -14.90 -30.42 -5.95
C LYS A 167 -15.12 -31.80 -6.58
N ASP A 168 -14.76 -32.85 -5.84
CA ASP A 168 -14.83 -34.27 -6.20
C ASP A 168 -13.63 -34.83 -6.98
N GLU A 169 -12.60 -34.02 -7.25
CA GLU A 169 -11.29 -34.50 -7.73
C GLU A 169 -10.20 -34.14 -6.70
N ASP A 170 -9.31 -35.09 -6.36
CA ASP A 170 -8.11 -34.81 -5.55
C ASP A 170 -7.05 -34.03 -6.34
N GLU A 171 -7.34 -33.65 -7.60
CA GLU A 171 -6.45 -32.91 -8.47
C GLU A 171 -6.70 -31.40 -8.37
N SER A 172 -5.68 -30.67 -7.92
CA SER A 172 -5.65 -29.21 -8.06
C SER A 172 -5.10 -28.84 -9.43
N VAL A 173 -5.84 -28.05 -10.20
CA VAL A 173 -5.36 -27.53 -11.48
C VAL A 173 -4.58 -26.25 -11.23
N PHE A 174 -3.31 -26.22 -11.65
CA PHE A 174 -2.51 -25.01 -11.60
C PHE A 174 -3.09 -23.93 -12.51
N THR A 175 -3.15 -22.70 -12.01
CA THR A 175 -3.63 -21.54 -12.77
C THR A 175 -2.55 -20.47 -12.86
N PHE A 176 -2.28 -20.02 -14.08
CA PHE A 176 -1.51 -18.80 -14.33
C PHE A 176 -2.48 -17.69 -14.71
N SER A 177 -2.34 -16.50 -14.13
CA SER A 177 -3.24 -15.40 -14.41
C SER A 177 -2.54 -14.07 -14.65
N ILE A 178 -3.18 -13.23 -15.46
CA ILE A 178 -2.76 -11.85 -15.73
C ILE A 178 -3.90 -10.94 -15.25
N PRO A 179 -3.84 -10.44 -14.01
CA PRO A 179 -4.77 -9.44 -13.50
C PRO A 179 -4.44 -8.05 -14.04
N MET A 180 -5.45 -7.36 -14.55
CA MET A 180 -5.45 -5.94 -14.84
C MET A 180 -6.51 -5.28 -13.96
N GLU A 181 -6.27 -4.07 -13.48
CA GLU A 181 -7.16 -3.43 -12.54
C GLU A 181 -7.18 -1.91 -12.71
N LEU A 182 -8.36 -1.32 -12.65
CA LEU A 182 -8.56 0.11 -12.49
C LEU A 182 -9.03 0.38 -11.07
N SER A 183 -8.20 1.03 -10.27
CA SER A 183 -8.53 1.41 -8.89
C SER A 183 -8.90 2.89 -8.81
N LEU A 184 -10.05 3.17 -8.22
CA LEU A 184 -10.59 4.51 -8.03
C LEU A 184 -10.88 4.75 -6.56
N GLY A 185 -10.53 5.94 -6.07
CA GLY A 185 -10.79 6.29 -4.69
C GLY A 185 -10.35 7.69 -4.32
N ARG A 186 -10.24 7.91 -3.01
CA ARG A 186 -9.64 9.12 -2.47
C ARG A 186 -8.62 8.73 -1.41
N VAL A 187 -7.54 9.50 -1.33
CA VAL A 187 -6.43 9.21 -0.41
C VAL A 187 -6.88 9.23 1.06
N ASP A 188 -7.91 10.01 1.39
CA ASP A 188 -8.49 10.12 2.72
C ASP A 188 -9.59 9.09 3.03
N GLN A 189 -10.02 8.30 2.04
CA GLN A 189 -11.05 7.29 2.22
C GLN A 189 -10.47 5.94 2.63
N ARG A 190 -11.13 5.31 3.60
CA ARG A 190 -10.85 3.93 3.99
C ARG A 190 -11.35 2.92 2.95
N PHE A 191 -12.25 3.33 2.07
CA PHE A 191 -12.82 2.49 1.05
C PHE A 191 -12.40 2.96 -0.33
N ASN A 192 -11.89 2.03 -1.13
CA ASN A 192 -11.57 2.23 -2.54
C ASN A 192 -12.31 1.19 -3.36
N PHE A 193 -12.60 1.54 -4.60
CA PHE A 193 -13.28 0.65 -5.53
C PHE A 193 -12.32 0.28 -6.66
N ALA A 194 -12.32 -0.99 -7.03
CA ALA A 194 -11.53 -1.51 -8.13
C ALA A 194 -12.42 -2.26 -9.11
N ILE A 195 -12.15 -2.10 -10.39
CA ILE A 195 -12.67 -3.00 -11.44
C ILE A 195 -11.47 -3.71 -12.02
N GLY A 196 -11.50 -5.04 -12.02
CA GLY A 196 -10.44 -5.87 -12.54
C GLY A 196 -10.90 -6.81 -13.63
N GLU A 197 -10.01 -7.04 -14.58
CA GLU A 197 -10.09 -8.11 -15.56
C GLU A 197 -8.98 -9.11 -15.25
N THR A 198 -9.26 -10.41 -15.29
CA THR A 198 -8.25 -11.44 -15.09
C THR A 198 -8.34 -12.48 -16.19
N PHE A 199 -7.25 -12.64 -16.93
CA PHE A 199 -7.08 -13.74 -17.88
C PHE A 199 -6.42 -14.89 -17.14
N SER A 200 -7.11 -16.02 -17.01
CA SER A 200 -6.61 -17.21 -16.34
C SER A 200 -6.43 -18.34 -17.33
N PHE A 201 -5.25 -18.94 -17.33
CA PHE A 201 -4.86 -20.06 -18.16
C PHE A 201 -4.82 -21.32 -17.31
N MET A 202 -5.66 -22.29 -17.68
CA MET A 202 -5.73 -23.63 -17.12
C MET A 202 -5.34 -24.66 -18.19
N LYS A 203 -5.16 -25.93 -17.81
CA LYS A 203 -4.71 -27.00 -18.73
C LYS A 203 -5.52 -27.07 -20.04
N SER A 204 -6.84 -26.91 -19.97
CA SER A 204 -7.77 -27.04 -21.11
C SER A 204 -8.79 -25.90 -21.22
N THR A 205 -8.59 -24.81 -20.46
CA THR A 205 -9.57 -23.72 -20.35
C THR A 205 -8.84 -22.39 -20.28
N VAL A 206 -9.30 -21.42 -21.07
CA VAL A 206 -8.98 -20.01 -20.86
C VAL A 206 -10.21 -19.35 -20.26
N GLN A 207 -10.03 -18.75 -19.08
CA GLN A 207 -11.11 -18.08 -18.36
C GLN A 207 -10.84 -16.57 -18.32
N PHE A 208 -11.86 -15.81 -18.70
CA PHE A 208 -11.88 -14.35 -18.61
C PHE A 208 -12.78 -13.97 -17.45
N THR A 209 -12.25 -13.26 -16.47
CA THR A 209 -12.97 -12.90 -15.24
C THR A 209 -13.02 -11.39 -15.07
N THR A 210 -14.22 -10.82 -15.14
CA THR A 210 -14.48 -9.39 -14.85
C THR A 210 -15.05 -9.25 -13.46
N VAL A 211 -14.43 -8.45 -12.59
CA VAL A 211 -14.82 -8.32 -11.17
C VAL A 211 -14.82 -6.87 -10.71
N GLY A 212 -15.85 -6.49 -9.96
CA GLY A 212 -15.84 -5.27 -9.14
C GLY A 212 -15.50 -5.62 -7.69
N ILE A 213 -14.53 -4.91 -7.10
CA ILE A 213 -14.06 -5.15 -5.73
C ILE A 213 -14.14 -3.88 -4.91
N LEU A 214 -14.73 -3.98 -3.71
CA LEU A 214 -14.67 -2.95 -2.69
C LEU A 214 -13.55 -3.28 -1.71
N ARG A 215 -12.54 -2.41 -1.61
CA ARG A 215 -11.41 -2.54 -0.69
C ARG A 215 -11.58 -1.67 0.52
N LEU A 216 -11.49 -2.26 1.70
CA LEU A 216 -11.27 -1.60 2.98
C LEU A 216 -9.76 -1.56 3.28
N ARG A 217 -9.21 -0.36 3.43
CA ARG A 217 -7.85 -0.13 3.93
C ARG A 217 -7.86 -0.28 5.46
N ALA A 218 -7.33 -1.39 5.95
CA ALA A 218 -7.28 -1.71 7.38
C ALA A 218 -6.11 -0.99 8.08
N LEU A 219 -4.94 -0.97 7.42
CA LEU A 219 -3.76 -0.19 7.79
C LEU A 219 -3.25 0.54 6.55
N GLU A 220 -2.29 1.45 6.69
CA GLU A 220 -1.78 2.27 5.58
C GLU A 220 -1.28 1.43 4.39
N PHE A 221 -0.68 0.26 4.68
CA PHE A 221 -0.16 -0.70 3.70
C PHE A 221 -1.03 -1.95 3.54
N MET A 222 -2.11 -2.16 4.31
CA MET A 222 -2.93 -3.39 4.22
C MET A 222 -4.37 -3.11 3.83
N TYR A 223 -4.94 -3.99 3.02
CA TYR A 223 -6.34 -3.94 2.66
C TYR A 223 -7.01 -5.31 2.67
N LEU A 224 -8.33 -5.28 2.85
CA LEU A 224 -9.24 -6.40 2.69
C LEU A 224 -10.27 -6.01 1.64
N GLY A 225 -10.50 -6.85 0.65
CA GLY A 225 -11.45 -6.62 -0.43
C GLY A 225 -12.49 -7.72 -0.52
N ILE A 226 -13.70 -7.33 -0.88
CA ILE A 226 -14.76 -8.26 -1.28
C ILE A 226 -15.39 -7.78 -2.58
N GLY A 227 -15.72 -8.71 -3.45
CA GLY A 227 -16.20 -8.38 -4.78
C GLY A 227 -17.03 -9.46 -5.41
N GLY A 228 -17.58 -9.14 -6.58
CA GLY A 228 -18.37 -10.04 -7.39
C GLY A 228 -18.17 -9.74 -8.86
N GLY A 229 -18.38 -10.76 -9.69
CA GLY A 229 -18.05 -10.69 -11.09
C GLY A 229 -18.68 -11.77 -11.95
N LEU A 230 -18.25 -11.79 -13.19
CA LEU A 230 -18.64 -12.76 -14.21
C LEU A 230 -17.38 -13.42 -14.78
N ASN A 231 -17.49 -14.71 -15.08
CA ASN A 231 -16.49 -15.46 -15.81
C ASN A 231 -17.06 -15.86 -17.16
N ALA A 232 -16.27 -15.70 -18.23
CA ALA A 232 -16.49 -16.36 -19.50
C ALA A 232 -15.40 -17.43 -19.66
N ASN A 233 -15.80 -18.70 -19.79
CA ASN A 233 -14.89 -19.81 -20.00
C ASN A 233 -14.89 -20.20 -21.47
N VAL A 234 -13.71 -20.25 -22.08
CA VAL A 234 -13.48 -20.81 -23.40
C VAL A 234 -12.75 -22.14 -23.22
N TYR A 235 -13.45 -23.23 -23.49
CA TYR A 235 -12.89 -24.57 -23.40
C TYR A 235 -12.17 -24.91 -24.71
N THR A 236 -10.96 -25.44 -24.61
CA THR A 236 -10.20 -25.90 -25.77
C THR A 236 -10.35 -27.42 -25.86
N SER A 237 -11.12 -27.92 -26.82
CA SER A 237 -11.46 -29.35 -26.97
C SER A 237 -10.40 -30.17 -27.69
N THR A 238 -9.13 -29.76 -27.66
CA THR A 238 -8.05 -30.53 -28.28
C THR A 238 -6.82 -30.38 -27.41
N LEU A 239 -6.22 -31.53 -27.05
CA LEU A 239 -4.90 -31.74 -26.44
C LEU A 239 -4.21 -30.44 -26.00
N GLY A 240 -4.17 -30.23 -24.68
CA GLY A 240 -3.94 -28.94 -24.01
C GLY A 240 -2.81 -28.08 -24.59
N PHE A 241 -2.89 -26.78 -24.32
CA PHE A 241 -1.98 -25.71 -24.77
C PHE A 241 -0.47 -25.99 -24.52
N LEU A 242 -0.12 -27.05 -23.79
CA LEU A 242 1.23 -27.46 -23.40
C LEU A 242 1.60 -28.90 -23.79
N GLU A 243 0.69 -29.71 -24.36
CA GLU A 243 1.04 -31.05 -24.83
C GLU A 243 1.45 -30.99 -26.30
N LYS A 244 2.77 -31.06 -26.48
CA LYS A 244 3.46 -31.22 -27.74
C LYS A 244 2.82 -32.38 -28.51
N TYR A 245 2.35 -32.07 -29.71
CA TYR A 245 1.89 -33.01 -30.73
C TYR A 245 2.81 -34.23 -30.81
N ASP A 246 2.23 -35.42 -30.64
CA ASP A 246 2.66 -36.62 -31.36
C ASP A 246 1.43 -37.54 -31.51
N ASP A 247 1.03 -37.69 -32.78
CA ASP A 247 0.25 -38.78 -33.36
C ASP A 247 -1.08 -39.19 -32.71
N LEU A 248 -2.20 -38.64 -33.18
CA LEU A 248 -3.49 -39.37 -33.23
C LEU A 248 -4.49 -38.68 -34.17
N ASP A 249 -4.74 -39.28 -35.34
CA ASP A 249 -5.84 -38.92 -36.24
C ASP A 249 -7.18 -39.27 -35.58
N LEU A 250 -7.95 -38.25 -35.19
CA LEU A 250 -9.33 -38.39 -34.72
C LEU A 250 -10.30 -37.58 -35.61
N PRO A 251 -11.54 -38.07 -35.81
CA PRO A 251 -12.46 -37.52 -36.79
C PRO A 251 -13.09 -36.21 -36.33
N GLU A 252 -13.24 -35.29 -37.30
CA GLU A 252 -13.89 -33.98 -37.17
C GLU A 252 -15.35 -34.10 -36.70
N SER A 253 -15.59 -33.76 -35.45
CA SER A 253 -16.83 -33.08 -35.08
C SER A 253 -16.50 -31.95 -34.11
N THR A 254 -16.17 -30.78 -34.66
CA THR A 254 -16.14 -29.51 -33.94
C THR A 254 -17.55 -29.20 -33.46
N GLN A 255 -17.92 -29.70 -32.28
CA GLN A 255 -19.01 -29.12 -31.52
C GLN A 255 -18.61 -27.68 -31.21
N ASP A 256 -19.41 -26.72 -31.66
CA ASP A 256 -19.32 -25.31 -31.28
C ASP A 256 -19.47 -25.21 -29.75
N VAL A 257 -18.34 -25.23 -29.03
CA VAL A 257 -18.35 -25.04 -27.58
C VAL A 257 -18.56 -23.56 -27.32
N LEU A 258 -19.82 -23.15 -27.19
CA LEU A 258 -20.19 -21.80 -26.78
C LEU A 258 -19.52 -21.45 -25.43
N PRO A 259 -19.06 -20.20 -25.24
CA PRO A 259 -18.44 -19.79 -24.00
C PRO A 259 -19.43 -19.94 -22.84
N ALA A 260 -19.01 -20.64 -21.78
CA ALA A 260 -19.85 -20.80 -20.60
C ALA A 260 -19.69 -19.60 -19.68
N LEU A 261 -20.79 -18.87 -19.45
CA LEU A 261 -20.86 -17.76 -18.51
C LEU A 261 -21.16 -18.27 -17.10
N SER A 262 -20.38 -17.84 -16.11
CA SER A 262 -20.65 -18.09 -14.70
C SER A 262 -20.53 -16.80 -13.89
N GLY A 263 -21.10 -16.77 -12.68
CA GLY A 263 -20.79 -15.70 -11.74
C GLY A 263 -19.64 -16.09 -10.82
N ALA A 264 -19.03 -15.09 -10.19
CA ALA A 264 -17.96 -15.27 -9.21
C ALA A 264 -18.15 -14.33 -8.00
N VAL A 265 -17.78 -14.81 -6.81
CA VAL A 265 -17.54 -13.99 -5.62
C VAL A 265 -16.05 -14.04 -5.32
N ILE A 266 -15.45 -12.90 -4.98
CA ILE A 266 -14.03 -12.84 -4.59
C ILE A 266 -13.88 -12.25 -3.20
N ALA A 267 -12.95 -12.81 -2.44
CA ALA A 267 -12.37 -12.18 -1.27
C ALA A 267 -10.87 -12.01 -1.52
N GLU A 268 -10.34 -10.83 -1.20
CA GLU A 268 -8.91 -10.54 -1.30
C GLU A 268 -8.37 -9.96 0.00
N ALA A 269 -7.12 -10.28 0.30
CA ALA A 269 -6.34 -9.63 1.34
C ALA A 269 -4.98 -9.29 0.74
N GLY A 270 -4.55 -8.04 0.87
CA GLY A 270 -3.33 -7.60 0.22
C GLY A 270 -2.54 -6.57 1.00
N ILE A 271 -1.29 -6.44 0.59
CA ILE A 271 -0.33 -5.48 1.08
C ILE A 271 0.11 -4.60 -0.09
N THR A 272 0.11 -3.29 0.12
CA THR A 272 0.59 -2.27 -0.82
C THR A 272 1.90 -1.68 -0.30
N ILE A 273 2.94 -1.73 -1.12
CA ILE A 273 4.22 -1.07 -0.90
C ILE A 273 4.45 -0.16 -2.10
N ASP A 274 4.33 1.16 -1.88
CA ASP A 274 4.37 2.18 -2.93
C ASP A 274 3.35 1.92 -4.06
N ASN A 275 3.85 1.54 -5.23
CA ASN A 275 3.08 1.22 -6.43
C ASN A 275 2.91 -0.30 -6.64
N PHE A 276 3.36 -1.12 -5.69
CA PHE A 276 3.33 -2.57 -5.81
C PHE A 276 2.34 -3.19 -4.81
N ASP A 277 1.45 -4.05 -5.30
CA ASP A 277 0.53 -4.84 -4.47
C ASP A 277 0.89 -6.32 -4.52
N VAL A 278 0.87 -6.96 -3.36
CA VAL A 278 0.84 -8.41 -3.20
C VAL A 278 -0.51 -8.79 -2.61
N ALA A 279 -1.30 -9.59 -3.33
CA ALA A 279 -2.67 -9.93 -2.95
C ALA A 279 -2.88 -11.44 -2.91
N LEU A 280 -3.41 -11.95 -1.80
CA LEU A 280 -3.99 -13.28 -1.71
C LEU A 280 -5.48 -13.17 -2.05
N ASN A 281 -5.94 -13.94 -3.04
CA ASN A 281 -7.32 -13.91 -3.52
C ASN A 281 -7.92 -15.31 -3.42
N TYR A 282 -9.11 -15.39 -2.85
CA TYR A 282 -9.98 -16.55 -2.95
C TYR A 282 -11.19 -16.20 -3.80
N LYS A 283 -11.29 -16.84 -4.96
CA LYS A 283 -12.42 -16.70 -5.88
C LYS A 283 -13.30 -17.94 -5.79
N TYR A 284 -14.59 -17.74 -5.69
CA TYR A 284 -15.60 -18.78 -5.67
C TYR A 284 -16.51 -18.64 -6.89
N ASP A 285 -16.51 -19.64 -7.77
CA ASP A 285 -17.27 -19.63 -9.01
C ASP A 285 -18.61 -20.36 -8.80
N PHE A 286 -19.71 -19.71 -9.15
CA PHE A 286 -21.04 -20.31 -9.14
C PHE A 286 -21.50 -20.50 -10.59
N MET A 287 -21.33 -21.73 -11.10
CA MET A 287 -22.10 -22.24 -12.24
C MET A 287 -23.41 -22.83 -11.71
N GLY A 288 -24.46 -22.83 -12.53
CA GLY A 288 -25.83 -23.22 -12.15
C GLY A 288 -25.92 -24.33 -11.10
N PHE A 289 -26.28 -23.93 -9.87
CA PHE A 289 -26.79 -24.70 -8.72
C PHE A 289 -26.19 -26.07 -8.33
N SER A 290 -25.10 -26.58 -8.92
CA SER A 290 -24.64 -27.95 -8.61
C SER A 290 -23.15 -28.11 -8.27
N ASP A 291 -22.21 -27.48 -8.99
CA ASP A 291 -20.79 -27.76 -8.76
C ASP A 291 -20.01 -26.53 -8.25
N LEU A 292 -19.62 -26.62 -6.97
CA LEU A 292 -18.85 -25.61 -6.26
C LEU A 292 -17.35 -25.78 -6.59
N SER A 293 -16.71 -24.83 -7.27
CA SER A 293 -15.24 -24.79 -7.39
C SER A 293 -14.68 -23.46 -6.88
N GLY A 294 -13.49 -23.52 -6.27
CA GLY A 294 -12.82 -22.37 -5.68
C GLY A 294 -11.40 -22.25 -6.21
N THR A 295 -10.96 -21.03 -6.52
CA THR A 295 -9.57 -20.75 -6.88
C THR A 295 -8.90 -19.95 -5.76
N LEU A 296 -7.83 -20.50 -5.20
CA LEU A 296 -6.93 -19.75 -4.33
C LEU A 296 -5.73 -19.28 -5.16
N SER A 297 -5.43 -17.99 -5.15
CA SER A 297 -4.33 -17.41 -5.93
C SER A 297 -3.59 -16.33 -5.18
N VAL A 298 -2.32 -16.15 -5.51
CA VAL A 298 -1.49 -15.01 -5.14
C VAL A 298 -1.25 -14.18 -6.40
N ALA A 299 -1.42 -12.87 -6.31
CA ALA A 299 -1.19 -11.93 -7.40
C ALA A 299 -0.21 -10.83 -6.98
N PHE A 300 0.68 -10.48 -7.90
CA PHE A 300 1.63 -9.38 -7.81
C PHE A 300 1.24 -8.33 -8.84
N LYS A 301 0.88 -7.13 -8.44
CA LYS A 301 0.41 -6.06 -9.33
C LYS A 301 1.28 -4.82 -9.18
N TYR A 302 1.56 -4.14 -10.28
CA TYR A 302 2.20 -2.83 -10.29
C TYR A 302 1.21 -1.78 -10.81
N TYR A 303 1.11 -0.64 -10.13
CA TYR A 303 0.23 0.47 -10.49
C TYR A 303 0.99 1.65 -11.06
N PHE A 304 0.46 2.19 -12.14
CA PHE A 304 0.91 3.39 -12.85
C PHE A 304 0.10 4.62 -12.41
#